data_AF-A0A1G9SFD1-F1
#
_entry.id   AF-A0A1G9SFD1-F1
#
_cell.length_a   1.000
_cell.length_b   1.000
_cell.length_c   1.000
_cell.angle_alpha   90.00
_cell.angle_beta   90.00
_cell.angle_gamma   90.00
#
_symmetry.space_group_name_H-M   'P 1'
#
loop_
_entity.id
_entity.type
_entity.pdbx_description
1 polymer ?
#
loop_
_entity_poly.entity_id
_entity_poly.type
_entity_poly.pdbx_seq_one_letter_code
_entity_poly.pdbx_strand_id
1 'polypeptide(L)'
;MTEKPHTQSAFFATGAGRIARDVLAAMIALAFIGAVVFMAVMLTAVFLIIAGAGLVTFGVYWLWTKVRGRRERKGPEILVATRGPDGWTVDGLGS
;
A
#
# COMPACT_ATOMS: atom_id res chain seq x y z
N MET A 1 63.90 44.73 7.64
CA MET A 1 63.18 44.19 8.82
C MET A 1 61.98 43.44 8.31
N THR A 2 62.08 42.12 8.30
CA THR A 2 61.17 41.19 7.64
C THR A 2 60.71 40.20 8.68
N GLU A 3 59.45 40.30 9.11
CA GLU A 3 58.70 39.16 9.65
C GLU A 3 57.24 39.32 9.26
N LYS A 4 56.72 38.37 8.47
CA LYS A 4 55.29 38.12 8.30
C LYS A 4 54.96 36.88 9.11
N PRO A 5 54.06 36.93 10.11
CA PRO A 5 53.63 35.73 10.80
C PRO A 5 52.61 35.01 9.91
N HIS A 6 53.08 34.06 9.11
CA HIS A 6 52.23 33.16 8.31
C HIS A 6 52.58 31.71 8.63
N THR A 7 52.51 31.35 9.92
CA THR A 7 52.87 29.99 10.35
C THR A 7 51.92 29.44 11.40
N GLN A 8 50.62 29.77 11.32
CA GLN A 8 49.62 29.16 12.20
C GLN A 8 48.44 28.51 11.47
N SER A 9 48.12 28.92 10.23
CA SER A 9 47.03 28.33 9.45
C SER A 9 47.40 27.03 8.71
N ALA A 10 48.68 26.80 8.42
CA ALA A 10 49.12 25.65 7.63
C ALA A 10 49.24 24.34 8.42
N PHE A 11 49.37 24.39 9.75
CA PHE A 11 49.57 23.20 10.59
C PHE A 11 48.25 22.55 11.04
N PHE A 12 47.19 23.34 11.25
CA PHE A 12 45.84 22.83 11.52
C PHE A 12 45.08 22.41 10.25
N ALA A 13 45.55 22.82 9.08
CA ALA A 13 44.89 22.55 7.80
C ALA A 13 44.96 21.07 7.36
N THR A 14 45.97 20.31 7.78
CA THR A 14 46.22 18.97 7.19
C THR A 14 45.65 17.81 8.00
N GLY A 15 45.65 17.92 9.34
CA GLY A 15 45.18 16.88 10.26
C GLY A 15 43.76 17.12 10.79
N ALA A 16 43.53 18.25 11.46
CA ALA A 16 42.22 18.59 12.05
C ALA A 16 41.14 18.85 10.98
N GLY A 17 41.50 19.52 9.88
CA GLY A 17 40.61 19.73 8.73
C GLY A 17 40.20 18.44 8.02
N ARG A 18 41.06 17.42 8.02
CA ARG A 18 40.75 16.11 7.41
C ARG A 18 39.74 15.34 8.25
N ILE A 19 39.90 15.31 9.57
CA ILE A 19 38.95 14.68 10.49
C ILE A 19 37.59 15.37 10.42
N ALA A 20 37.55 16.71 10.45
CA ALA A 20 36.30 17.45 10.36
C ALA A 20 35.57 17.20 9.03
N ARG A 21 36.33 17.08 7.93
CA ARG A 21 35.79 16.74 6.61
C ARG A 21 35.25 15.30 6.58
N ASP A 22 35.96 14.35 7.17
CA ASP A 22 35.53 12.95 7.22
C ASP A 22 34.25 12.79 8.05
N VAL A 23 34.14 13.50 9.18
CA VAL A 23 32.92 13.52 9.99
C VAL A 23 31.76 14.16 9.22
N LEU A 24 31.99 15.30 8.56
CA LEU A 24 30.96 15.94 7.74
C LEU A 24 30.51 15.04 6.59
N ALA A 25 31.45 14.38 5.91
CA ALA A 25 31.16 13.43 4.85
C ALA A 25 30.35 12.23 5.37
N ALA A 26 30.73 11.68 6.53
CA ALA A 26 30.00 10.59 7.17
C ALA A 26 28.57 11.00 7.54
N MET A 27 28.37 12.21 8.07
CA MET A 27 27.04 12.74 8.41
C MET A 27 26.16 12.89 7.17
N ILE A 28 26.71 13.42 6.07
CA ILE A 28 25.98 13.56 4.80
C ILE A 28 25.65 12.19 4.22
N ALA A 29 26.59 11.25 4.26
CA ALA A 29 26.36 9.89 3.80
C ALA A 29 25.25 9.20 4.61
N LEU A 30 25.29 9.31 5.93
CA LEU A 30 24.24 8.79 6.82
C LEU A 30 22.88 9.44 6.54
N ALA A 31 22.84 10.76 6.37
CA ALA A 31 21.61 11.48 6.03
C ALA A 31 21.05 11.02 4.67
N PHE A 32 21.90 10.82 3.68
CA PHE A 32 21.49 10.34 2.37
C PHE A 32 20.96 8.90 2.42
N ILE A 33 21.67 7.99 3.10
CA ILE A 33 21.21 6.61 3.31
C ILE A 33 19.86 6.62 4.05
N GLY A 34 19.74 7.42 5.11
CA GLY A 34 18.50 7.59 5.85
C GLY A 34 17.35 8.08 4.98
N ALA A 35 17.60 9.08 4.12
CA ALA A 35 16.60 9.60 3.19
C ALA A 35 16.15 8.54 2.18
N VAL A 36 17.08 7.76 1.62
CA VAL A 36 16.77 6.68 0.67
C VAL A 36 15.96 5.57 1.33
N VAL A 37 16.35 5.15 2.54
CA VAL A 37 15.62 4.13 3.30
C VAL A 37 14.22 4.65 3.66
N PHE A 38 14.11 5.89 4.14
CA PHE A 38 12.82 6.51 4.45
C PHE A 38 11.92 6.57 3.21
N MET A 39 12.47 6.97 2.06
CA MET A 39 11.75 6.99 0.79
C MET A 39 11.24 5.59 0.42
N ALA A 40 12.08 4.56 0.53
CA ALA A 40 11.71 3.18 0.24
C ALA A 40 10.57 2.69 1.16
N VAL A 41 10.65 2.99 2.46
CA VAL A 41 9.60 2.67 3.43
C VAL A 41 8.30 3.39 3.09
N MET A 42 8.36 4.68 2.76
CA MET A 42 7.18 5.48 2.41
C MET A 42 6.49 4.93 1.14
N LEU A 43 7.27 4.62 0.10
CA LEU A 43 6.73 4.01 -1.13
C LEU A 43 6.08 2.65 -0.84
N THR A 44 6.71 1.83 0.01
CA THR A 44 6.16 0.54 0.42
C THR A 44 4.85 0.72 1.18
N ALA A 45 4.79 1.67 2.11
CA ALA A 45 3.58 1.97 2.87
C ALA A 45 2.43 2.41 1.94
N VAL A 46 2.70 3.32 1.00
CA VAL A 46 1.72 3.75 0.00
C VAL A 46 1.22 2.57 -0.84
N PHE A 47 2.14 1.72 -1.30
CA PHE A 47 1.78 0.52 -2.06
C PHE A 47 0.87 -0.40 -1.25
N LEU A 48 1.20 -0.66 0.02
CA LEU A 48 0.38 -1.49 0.90
C LEU A 48 -1.00 -0.88 1.18
N ILE A 49 -1.09 0.44 1.30
CA ILE A 49 -2.38 1.14 1.46
C ILE A 49 -3.25 0.93 0.21
N ILE A 50 -2.69 1.14 -0.98
CA ILE A 50 -3.41 0.94 -2.25
C ILE A 50 -3.82 -0.52 -2.41
N ALA A 51 -2.90 -1.45 -2.17
CA ALA A 51 -3.17 -2.88 -2.25
C ALA A 51 -4.25 -3.31 -1.25
N GLY A 52 -4.17 -2.82 0.00
CA GLY A 52 -5.16 -3.09 1.04
C GLY A 52 -6.54 -2.52 0.68
N ALA A 53 -6.61 -1.27 0.22
CA ALA A 53 -7.86 -0.66 -0.23
C ALA A 53 -8.47 -1.41 -1.42
N GLY A 54 -7.63 -1.81 -2.38
CA GLY A 54 -8.03 -2.64 -3.52
C GLY A 54 -8.58 -4.00 -3.08
N LEU A 55 -7.91 -4.67 -2.15
CA LEU A 55 -8.36 -5.96 -1.60
C LEU A 55 -9.71 -5.84 -0.88
N VAL A 56 -9.90 -4.80 -0.07
CA VAL A 56 -11.18 -4.55 0.62
C VAL A 56 -12.29 -4.28 -0.39
N THR A 57 -12.05 -3.39 -1.36
CA THR A 57 -13.04 -3.02 -2.37
C THR A 57 -13.45 -4.21 -3.22
N PHE A 58 -12.45 -4.99 -3.68
CA PHE A 58 -12.68 -6.22 -4.45
C PHE A 58 -13.41 -7.28 -3.62
N GLY A 59 -13.03 -7.46 -2.34
CA GLY A 59 -13.67 -8.40 -1.43
C GLY A 59 -15.16 -8.07 -1.21
N VAL A 60 -15.47 -6.78 -0.99
CA VAL A 60 -16.87 -6.31 -0.85
C VAL A 60 -17.64 -6.53 -2.15
N TYR A 61 -17.06 -6.19 -3.30
CA TYR A 61 -17.69 -6.41 -4.60
C TYR A 61 -17.95 -7.90 -4.86
N TRP A 62 -16.97 -8.75 -4.59
CA TRP A 62 -17.10 -10.21 -4.75
C TRP A 62 -18.19 -10.77 -3.83
N LEU A 63 -18.23 -10.33 -2.57
CA LEU A 63 -19.28 -10.73 -1.64
C LEU A 63 -20.66 -10.27 -2.11
N TRP A 64 -20.76 -9.03 -2.56
CA TRP A 64 -22.00 -8.48 -3.09
C TRP A 64 -22.50 -9.22 -4.32
N THR A 65 -21.62 -9.51 -5.29
CA THR A 65 -21.98 -10.29 -6.49
C THR A 65 -22.44 -11.71 -6.13
N LYS A 66 -21.80 -12.36 -5.15
CA LYS A 66 -22.22 -13.69 -4.65
C LYS A 66 -23.58 -13.66 -3.96
N VAL A 67 -23.85 -12.64 -3.14
CA VAL A 67 -25.14 -12.51 -2.44
C VAL A 67 -26.25 -12.13 -3.44
N ARG A 68 -25.98 -11.21 -4.36
CA ARG A 68 -26.97 -10.72 -5.34
C ARG A 68 -27.31 -11.79 -6.38
N GLY A 69 -26.34 -12.55 -6.86
CA GLY A 69 -26.58 -13.68 -7.79
C GLY A 69 -27.44 -14.81 -7.20
N ARG A 70 -27.52 -14.94 -5.86
CA ARG A 70 -28.46 -15.86 -5.19
C ARG A 70 -29.87 -15.28 -5.04
N ARG A 71 -30.01 -13.95 -5.07
CA ARG A 71 -31.30 -13.26 -4.94
C ARG A 71 -32.11 -13.29 -6.25
N GLU A 72 -31.44 -13.16 -7.39
CA GLU A 72 -32.11 -13.23 -8.70
C GLU A 72 -32.64 -14.62 -9.04
N ARG A 73 -32.02 -15.69 -8.54
CA ARG A 73 -32.55 -17.07 -8.67
C ARG A 73 -33.66 -17.42 -7.67
N LYS A 74 -33.96 -16.52 -6.74
CA LYS A 74 -35.01 -16.66 -5.71
C LYS A 74 -36.05 -15.55 -5.84
N GLY A 75 -36.43 -15.19 -7.07
CA GLY A 75 -37.78 -14.64 -7.26
C GLY A 75 -38.78 -15.65 -6.68
N PRO A 76 -39.89 -15.21 -6.04
CA PRO A 76 -40.85 -16.13 -5.48
C PRO A 76 -41.41 -17.01 -6.60
N GLU A 77 -40.92 -18.24 -6.71
CA GLU A 77 -41.48 -19.25 -7.58
C GLU A 77 -42.84 -19.61 -6.97
N ILE A 78 -43.90 -19.06 -7.55
CA ILE A 78 -45.26 -19.29 -7.08
C ILE A 78 -45.63 -20.69 -7.55
N LEU A 79 -45.51 -21.65 -6.63
CA LEU A 79 -45.97 -23.01 -6.83
C LEU A 79 -47.49 -23.02 -6.74
N VAL A 80 -48.16 -23.12 -7.90
CA VAL A 80 -49.62 -23.23 -7.96
C VAL A 80 -49.97 -24.71 -7.99
N ALA A 81 -50.57 -25.19 -6.90
CA ALA A 81 -51.12 -26.53 -6.87
C ALA A 81 -52.47 -26.55 -7.59
N THR A 82 -52.56 -27.26 -8.70
CA THR A 82 -53.80 -27.43 -9.47
C THR A 82 -54.28 -28.89 -9.35
N ARG A 83 -55.59 -29.08 -9.24
CA ARG A 83 -56.20 -30.42 -9.20
C ARG A 83 -56.44 -30.90 -10.63
N GLY A 84 -55.63 -31.85 -11.08
CA GLY A 84 -55.76 -32.53 -12.37
C GLY A 84 -56.59 -33.81 -12.27
N PRO A 85 -56.84 -34.47 -13.42
CA PRO A 85 -57.62 -35.72 -13.50
C PRO A 85 -57.01 -36.86 -12.67
N ASP A 86 -55.68 -36.91 -12.57
CA ASP A 86 -54.93 -37.97 -11.92
C ASP A 86 -54.49 -37.61 -10.48
N GLY A 87 -54.88 -36.44 -9.96
CA GLY A 87 -54.51 -35.98 -8.61
C GLY A 87 -54.04 -34.54 -8.55
N TRP A 88 -53.26 -34.21 -7.51
CA TRP A 88 -52.66 -32.88 -7.35
C TRP A 88 -51.38 -32.77 -8.18
N THR A 89 -51.32 -31.78 -9.08
CA THR A 89 -50.09 -31.43 -9.80
C THR A 89 -49.56 -30.10 -9.28
N VAL A 90 -48.23 -29.94 -9.27
CA VAL A 90 -47.56 -28.71 -8.87
C VAL A 90 -46.78 -28.22 -10.07
N ASP A 91 -47.24 -27.12 -10.65
CA ASP A 91 -46.58 -26.48 -11.77
C ASP A 91 -45.89 -25.18 -11.28
N GLY A 92 -44.64 -25.01 -11.69
CA GLY A 92 -43.89 -23.79 -11.45
C GLY A 92 -44.30 -22.71 -12.44
N LEU A 93 -45.00 -21.67 -11.98
CA LEU A 93 -45.21 -20.44 -12.74
C LEU A 93 -44.01 -19.52 -12.49
N GLY A 94 -43.02 -19.56 -13.39
CA GLY A 94 -41.97 -18.53 -13.49
C GLY A 94 -41.87 -18.08 -14.95
N SER A 95 -41.79 -16.80 -15.31
CA SER A 95 -41.54 -15.54 -14.58
C SER A 95 -42.61 -14.49 -14.84
#